data_AF-A0A7V8BDV0-F1
#
_entry.id   AF-A0A7V8BDV0-F1
#
_cell.length_a   1.000
_cell.length_b   1.000
_cell.length_c   1.000
_cell.angle_alpha   90.00
_cell.angle_beta   90.00
_cell.angle_gamma   90.00
#
_symmetry.space_group_name_H-M   'P 1'
#
loop_
_entity.id
_entity.type
_entity.pdbx_description
1 polymer ?
#
loop_
_entity_poly.entity_id
_entity_poly.type
_entity_poly.pdbx_seq_one_letter_code
_entity_poly.pdbx_strand_id
1 'polypeptide(L)'
;MKACKVLAILRSLLLVGGMSLSSVGALAQAGGALQTQETNVQGVSAELIECSRKAGVLTVKLRFRASAEKKTWFNIDTGHGAYAGFYVVAGDKKHFILRDAEGAPIAPKALGGVHLNKGETHLWWAKFPAPGIEVKQVKLVLPEVLPFEDIPVTDK
;
A
#
# COMPACT_ATOMS: atom_id res chain seq x y z
N MET A 1 -2.37 58.61 49.84
CA MET A 1 -3.37 57.60 49.42
C MET A 1 -3.05 56.29 50.14
N LYS A 2 -4.06 55.67 50.73
CA LYS A 2 -3.94 54.69 51.84
C LYS A 2 -3.25 53.39 51.40
N ALA A 3 -2.24 52.98 52.19
CA ALA A 3 -1.66 51.64 52.15
C ALA A 3 -2.63 50.63 52.79
N CYS A 4 -2.99 49.58 52.06
CA CYS A 4 -3.80 48.47 52.57
C CYS A 4 -2.87 47.33 52.98
N LYS A 5 -3.00 46.91 54.24
CA LYS A 5 -2.38 45.73 54.83
C LYS A 5 -2.90 44.45 54.15
N VAL A 6 -2.13 43.37 54.16
CA VAL A 6 -2.38 42.18 55.00
C VAL A 6 -1.27 41.15 54.74
N LEU A 7 -0.80 40.60 55.85
CA LEU A 7 0.29 39.65 56.00
C LEU A 7 -0.29 38.25 56.23
N ALA A 8 0.45 37.24 55.74
CA ALA A 8 0.50 35.85 56.19
C ALA A 8 -0.62 34.87 55.71
N ILE A 9 -0.24 33.66 55.27
CA ILE A 9 -0.11 32.46 56.11
C ILE A 9 0.09 31.19 55.24
N LEU A 10 1.03 30.35 55.70
CA LEU A 10 1.25 28.89 55.56
C LEU A 10 1.43 28.16 54.22
N ARG A 11 2.62 27.55 54.19
CA ARG A 11 2.97 26.20 53.71
C ARG A 11 1.85 25.16 53.88
N SER A 12 1.61 24.36 52.84
CA SER A 12 1.34 22.92 52.99
C SER A 12 1.72 22.20 51.69
N LEU A 13 2.76 21.39 51.79
CA LEU A 13 3.19 20.41 50.82
C LEU A 13 2.42 19.12 51.13
N LEU A 14 1.62 18.60 50.20
CA LEU A 14 1.21 17.20 50.23
C LEU A 14 1.30 16.62 48.82
N LEU A 15 2.20 15.64 48.67
CA LEU A 15 2.32 14.77 47.52
C LEU A 15 1.03 13.95 47.37
N VAL A 16 0.46 13.92 46.17
CA VAL A 16 -0.39 12.82 45.70
C VAL A 16 0.24 12.31 44.41
N GLY A 17 0.99 11.21 44.52
CA GLY A 17 1.18 10.27 43.40
C GLY A 17 -0.16 9.61 43.09
N GLY A 18 -0.44 9.05 41.93
CA GLY A 18 0.38 8.58 40.82
C GLY A 18 -0.56 7.68 39.98
N MET A 19 -0.07 7.21 38.83
CA MET A 19 -0.72 6.27 37.90
C MET A 19 -1.75 6.89 36.95
N SER A 20 -1.23 7.67 36.00
CA SER A 20 -1.85 7.78 34.67
C SER A 20 -1.80 6.41 33.97
N LEU A 21 -2.94 5.73 33.85
CA LEU A 21 -3.11 4.63 32.91
C LEU A 21 -3.24 5.21 31.50
N SER A 22 -2.10 5.42 30.83
CA SER A 22 -2.08 5.60 29.39
C SER A 22 -2.30 4.24 28.74
N SER A 23 -3.55 3.95 28.38
CA SER A 23 -3.89 2.87 27.46
C SER A 23 -3.29 3.19 26.09
N VAL A 24 -2.04 2.77 25.86
CA VAL A 24 -1.49 2.69 24.50
C VAL A 24 -2.10 1.44 23.87
N GLY A 25 -3.31 1.60 23.35
CA GLY A 25 -3.80 0.72 22.31
C GLY A 25 -2.89 0.91 21.11
N ALA A 26 -1.91 0.03 20.94
CA ALA A 26 -1.23 -0.13 19.66
C ALA A 26 -2.28 -0.64 18.68
N LEU A 27 -3.00 0.28 18.04
CA LEU A 27 -3.68 -0.01 16.79
C LEU A 27 -2.56 -0.47 15.85
N ALA A 28 -2.53 -1.76 15.54
CA ALA A 28 -1.78 -2.25 14.42
C ALA A 28 -2.20 -1.39 13.22
N GLN A 29 -1.31 -0.51 12.77
CA GLN A 29 -1.51 0.27 11.56
C GLN A 29 -1.80 -0.75 10.47
N ALA A 30 -3.06 -0.85 10.04
CA ALA A 30 -3.39 -1.58 8.83
C ALA A 30 -2.49 -0.96 7.75
N GLY A 31 -1.49 -1.72 7.30
CA GLY A 31 -0.35 -1.19 6.55
C GLY A 31 -0.82 -0.25 5.44
N GLY A 32 -0.35 0.99 5.50
CA GLY A 32 -0.66 1.99 4.48
C GLY A 32 -0.15 1.57 3.11
N ALA A 33 -0.60 2.26 2.06
CA ALA A 33 -0.02 2.08 0.74
C ALA A 33 1.46 2.50 0.78
N LEU A 34 2.35 1.65 0.24
CA LEU A 34 3.74 1.97 -0.03
C LEU A 34 3.83 3.15 -1.00
N GLN A 35 2.96 3.14 -2.01
CA GLN A 35 2.80 4.19 -3.02
C GLN A 35 1.37 4.16 -3.57
N THR A 36 0.91 5.30 -4.09
CA THR A 36 -0.38 5.42 -4.77
C THR A 36 -0.14 6.05 -6.14
N GLN A 37 -0.76 5.49 -7.16
CA GLN A 37 -0.72 6.00 -8.52
C GLN A 37 -2.12 6.21 -9.07
N GLU A 38 -2.27 7.20 -9.94
CA GLU A 38 -3.49 7.39 -10.71
C GLU A 38 -3.61 6.30 -11.79
N THR A 39 -4.85 5.92 -12.07
CA THR A 39 -5.17 5.09 -13.24
C THR A 39 -5.76 5.96 -14.35
N ASN A 40 -5.87 5.43 -15.56
CA ASN A 40 -6.62 6.07 -16.64
C ASN A 40 -8.15 5.99 -16.42
N VAL A 41 -8.62 5.24 -15.43
CA VAL A 41 -10.03 5.16 -15.04
C VAL A 41 -10.31 6.28 -14.04
N GLN A 42 -11.09 7.26 -14.47
CA GLN A 42 -11.39 8.45 -13.66
C GLN A 42 -11.95 8.07 -12.29
N GLY A 43 -11.33 8.58 -11.23
CA GLY A 43 -11.76 8.34 -9.87
C GLY A 43 -11.44 6.94 -9.36
N VAL A 44 -10.47 6.25 -9.96
CA VAL A 44 -9.86 5.03 -9.42
C VAL A 44 -8.36 5.24 -9.29
N SER A 45 -7.81 5.04 -8.08
CA SER A 45 -6.37 5.02 -7.83
C SER A 45 -5.89 3.59 -7.59
N ALA A 46 -4.62 3.32 -7.89
CA ALA A 46 -3.94 2.07 -7.59
C ALA A 46 -2.98 2.26 -6.41
N GLU A 47 -3.22 1.55 -5.32
CA GLU A 47 -2.42 1.60 -4.11
C GLU A 47 -1.53 0.34 -4.03
N LEU A 48 -0.21 0.51 -4.10
CA LEU A 48 0.73 -0.57 -3.85
C LEU A 48 0.82 -0.83 -2.37
N ILE A 49 0.42 -2.03 -1.93
CA ILE A 49 0.34 -2.38 -0.50
C ILE A 49 1.37 -3.44 -0.11
N GLU A 50 1.97 -4.14 -1.07
CA GLU A 50 3.04 -5.10 -0.80
C GLU A 50 4.01 -5.21 -1.98
N CYS A 51 5.30 -5.24 -1.66
CA CYS A 51 6.38 -5.68 -2.55
C CYS A 51 7.36 -6.51 -1.70
N SER A 52 7.25 -7.84 -1.74
CA SER A 52 8.02 -8.72 -0.86
C SER A 52 8.69 -9.85 -1.63
N ARG A 53 9.91 -10.20 -1.21
CA ARG A 53 10.69 -11.30 -1.77
C ARG A 53 10.77 -12.45 -0.78
N LYS A 54 10.47 -13.65 -1.23
CA LYS A 54 10.58 -14.89 -0.44
C LYS A 54 10.82 -16.08 -1.34
N ALA A 55 11.77 -16.94 -0.98
CA ALA A 55 12.04 -18.21 -1.66
C ALA A 55 12.13 -18.10 -3.19
N GLY A 56 12.88 -17.09 -3.69
CA GLY A 56 13.07 -16.88 -5.13
C GLY A 56 11.90 -16.23 -5.86
N VAL A 57 10.86 -15.78 -5.16
CA VAL A 57 9.68 -15.13 -5.73
C VAL A 57 9.51 -13.72 -5.19
N LEU A 58 9.25 -12.76 -6.07
CA LEU A 58 8.79 -11.43 -5.71
C LEU A 58 7.27 -11.38 -5.82
N THR A 59 6.58 -11.04 -4.73
CA THR A 59 5.13 -10.86 -4.67
C THR A 59 4.79 -9.39 -4.60
N VAL A 60 3.92 -8.95 -5.50
CA VAL A 60 3.37 -7.60 -5.52
C VAL A 60 1.87 -7.67 -5.24
N LYS A 61 1.35 -6.75 -4.43
CA LYS A 61 -0.10 -6.58 -4.21
C LYS A 61 -0.51 -5.13 -4.38
N LEU A 62 -1.58 -4.94 -5.14
CA LEU A 62 -2.24 -3.66 -5.37
C LEU A 62 -3.65 -3.70 -4.81
N ARG A 63 -4.11 -2.54 -4.35
CA ARG A 63 -5.50 -2.25 -4.04
C ARG A 63 -5.96 -1.09 -4.90
N PHE A 64 -6.91 -1.33 -5.78
CA PHE A 64 -7.57 -0.28 -6.54
C PHE A 64 -8.69 0.31 -5.68
N ARG A 65 -8.78 1.63 -5.59
CA ARG A 65 -9.79 2.32 -4.75
C ARG A 65 -10.57 3.32 -5.58
N ALA A 66 -11.90 3.20 -5.53
CA ALA A 66 -12.79 4.19 -6.14
C ALA A 66 -12.99 5.39 -5.21
N SER A 67 -12.85 6.60 -5.76
CA SER A 67 -13.10 7.88 -5.09
C SER A 67 -14.22 8.68 -5.75
N ALA A 68 -14.65 8.30 -6.96
CA ALA A 68 -15.76 8.94 -7.66
C ALA A 68 -17.10 8.75 -6.93
N GLU A 69 -17.91 9.81 -6.90
CA GLU A 69 -19.30 9.74 -6.39
C GLU A 69 -20.20 8.86 -7.25
N LYS A 70 -19.91 8.80 -8.57
CA LYS A 70 -20.63 7.95 -9.51
C LYS A 70 -20.05 6.54 -9.49
N LYS A 71 -20.93 5.56 -9.57
CA LYS A 71 -20.57 4.16 -9.78
C LYS A 71 -19.67 4.03 -11.01
N THR A 72 -18.48 3.48 -10.83
CA THR A 72 -17.43 3.45 -11.85
C THR A 72 -17.20 2.03 -12.31
N TRP A 73 -17.23 1.79 -13.63
CA TRP A 73 -16.80 0.52 -14.21
C TRP A 73 -15.28 0.48 -14.24
N PHE A 74 -14.68 -0.50 -13.56
CA PHE A 74 -13.23 -0.69 -13.51
C PHE A 74 -12.88 -2.02 -14.17
N ASN A 75 -12.05 -1.95 -15.21
CA ASN A 75 -11.54 -3.11 -15.93
C ASN A 75 -10.20 -2.76 -16.58
N ILE A 76 -9.18 -3.56 -16.30
CA ILE A 76 -7.89 -3.51 -17.00
C ILE A 76 -7.74 -4.83 -17.73
N ASP A 77 -7.46 -4.77 -19.04
CA ASP A 77 -7.36 -5.99 -19.83
C ASP A 77 -6.21 -6.88 -19.36
N THR A 78 -6.53 -8.15 -19.17
CA THR A 78 -5.65 -9.21 -18.68
C THR A 78 -5.78 -10.48 -19.53
N GLY A 79 -6.67 -10.49 -20.53
CA GLY A 79 -6.88 -11.58 -21.47
C GLY A 79 -5.89 -11.56 -22.65
N HIS A 80 -5.93 -12.60 -23.49
CA HIS A 80 -5.23 -12.65 -24.79
C HIS A 80 -3.73 -12.27 -24.79
N GLY A 81 -3.02 -12.48 -23.68
CA GLY A 81 -1.61 -12.13 -23.54
C GLY A 81 -1.33 -10.73 -22.96
N ALA A 82 -2.35 -9.98 -22.56
CA ALA A 82 -2.22 -8.64 -21.97
C ALA A 82 -1.33 -8.61 -20.71
N TYR A 83 -1.15 -9.73 -19.99
CA TYR A 83 -0.14 -9.85 -18.94
C TYR A 83 1.31 -9.60 -19.40
N ALA A 84 1.60 -9.60 -20.70
CA ALA A 84 2.90 -9.17 -21.23
C ALA A 84 3.19 -7.68 -20.95
N GLY A 85 2.16 -6.86 -20.73
CA GLY A 85 2.29 -5.46 -20.31
C GLY A 85 2.59 -5.28 -18.81
N PHE A 86 2.59 -6.37 -18.04
CA PHE A 86 2.78 -6.36 -16.59
C PHE A 86 4.18 -6.88 -16.27
N TYR A 87 5.05 -6.00 -15.79
CA TYR A 87 6.41 -6.40 -15.48
C TYR A 87 7.01 -5.55 -14.36
N VAL A 88 7.97 -6.17 -13.68
CA VAL A 88 8.86 -5.50 -12.75
C VAL A 88 10.16 -5.17 -13.46
N VAL A 89 10.74 -4.01 -13.20
CA VAL A 89 12.11 -3.68 -13.62
C VAL A 89 13.01 -3.66 -12.39
N ALA A 90 14.09 -4.44 -12.44
CA ALA A 90 15.13 -4.48 -11.41
C ALA A 90 16.47 -4.17 -12.08
N GLY A 91 17.05 -3.01 -11.77
CA GLY A 91 18.17 -2.47 -12.53
C GLY A 91 17.79 -2.23 -13.99
N ASP A 92 18.43 -2.94 -14.92
CA ASP A 92 18.20 -2.86 -16.36
C ASP A 92 17.34 -4.02 -16.91
N LYS A 93 16.87 -4.94 -16.06
CA LYS A 93 16.16 -6.15 -16.48
C LYS A 93 14.66 -6.08 -16.22
N LYS A 94 13.89 -6.52 -17.22
CA LYS A 94 12.44 -6.75 -17.09
C LYS A 94 12.17 -8.17 -16.60
N HIS A 95 11.30 -8.28 -15.62
CA HIS A 95 10.78 -9.52 -15.04
C HIS A 95 9.28 -9.58 -15.28
N PHE A 96 8.83 -10.54 -16.08
CA PHE A 96 7.42 -10.78 -16.32
C PHE A 96 6.80 -11.65 -15.21
N ILE A 97 5.48 -11.67 -15.14
CA ILE A 97 4.73 -12.53 -14.21
C ILE A 97 5.13 -13.99 -14.45
N LEU A 98 5.39 -14.72 -13.35
CA LEU A 98 5.65 -16.16 -13.37
C LEU A 98 4.47 -16.91 -13.98
N ARG A 99 4.74 -18.06 -14.57
CA ARG A 99 3.73 -18.96 -15.10
C ARG A 99 3.80 -20.31 -14.40
N ASP A 100 2.65 -20.97 -14.26
CA ASP A 100 2.59 -22.36 -13.82
C ASP A 100 3.04 -23.34 -14.91
N ALA A 101 2.97 -24.63 -14.62
CA ALA A 101 3.42 -25.68 -15.55
C ALA A 101 2.60 -25.73 -16.84
N GLU A 102 1.35 -25.27 -16.79
CA GLU A 102 0.40 -25.16 -17.90
C GLU A 102 0.56 -23.84 -18.68
N GLY A 103 1.46 -22.96 -18.23
CA GLY A 103 1.73 -21.67 -18.85
C GLY A 103 0.77 -20.55 -18.45
N ALA A 104 -0.11 -20.75 -17.48
CA ALA A 104 -1.00 -19.72 -16.97
C ALA A 104 -0.26 -18.78 -15.99
N PRO A 105 -0.54 -17.46 -16.03
CA PRO A 105 0.13 -16.50 -15.16
C PRO A 105 -0.25 -16.74 -13.69
N ILE A 106 0.72 -16.58 -12.80
CA ILE A 106 0.51 -16.67 -11.34
C ILE A 106 0.05 -15.29 -10.82
N ALA A 107 -1.19 -14.96 -11.16
CA ALA A 107 -1.95 -13.76 -10.80
C ALA A 107 -3.46 -14.08 -10.85
N PRO A 108 -4.37 -13.22 -10.35
CA PRO A 108 -5.81 -13.34 -10.62
C PRO A 108 -6.09 -13.44 -12.13
N LYS A 109 -7.16 -14.13 -12.53
CA LYS A 109 -7.50 -14.31 -13.96
C LYS A 109 -7.99 -13.03 -14.65
N ALA A 110 -8.50 -12.08 -13.86
CA ALA A 110 -9.03 -10.81 -14.32
C ALA A 110 -8.58 -9.70 -13.37
N LEU A 111 -8.39 -8.50 -13.90
CA LEU A 111 -8.20 -7.29 -13.12
C LEU A 111 -9.37 -6.33 -13.38
N GLY A 112 -10.28 -6.23 -12.42
CA GLY A 112 -11.52 -5.48 -12.59
C GLY A 112 -12.62 -6.35 -13.21
N GLY A 113 -13.34 -5.83 -14.21
CA GLY A 113 -14.61 -6.41 -14.67
C GLY A 113 -15.72 -6.21 -13.64
N VAL A 114 -15.63 -5.14 -12.84
CA VAL A 114 -16.53 -4.87 -11.72
C VAL A 114 -16.95 -3.40 -11.71
N HIS A 115 -18.08 -3.13 -11.09
CA HIS A 115 -18.43 -1.77 -10.73
C HIS A 115 -18.00 -1.47 -9.30
N LEU A 116 -17.40 -0.31 -9.09
CA LEU A 116 -17.00 0.19 -7.79
C LEU A 116 -17.82 1.43 -7.41
N ASN A 117 -18.39 1.41 -6.21
CA ASN A 117 -18.94 2.59 -5.56
C ASN A 117 -17.84 3.36 -4.83
N LYS A 118 -18.11 4.61 -4.45
CA LYS A 118 -17.16 5.42 -3.66
C LYS A 118 -16.70 4.67 -2.41
N GLY A 119 -15.39 4.58 -2.23
CA GLY A 119 -14.76 3.91 -1.09
C GLY A 119 -14.57 2.40 -1.26
N GLU A 120 -15.22 1.77 -2.23
CA GLU A 120 -15.00 0.36 -2.54
C GLU A 120 -13.62 0.13 -3.15
N THR A 121 -13.13 -1.09 -2.96
CA THR A 121 -11.79 -1.47 -3.39
C THR A 121 -11.77 -2.81 -4.12
N HIS A 122 -10.83 -2.96 -5.05
CA HIS A 122 -10.56 -4.22 -5.73
C HIS A 122 -9.10 -4.62 -5.53
N LEU A 123 -8.85 -5.86 -5.12
CA LEU A 123 -7.50 -6.35 -4.84
C LEU A 123 -6.93 -7.07 -6.07
N TRP A 124 -5.66 -6.83 -6.35
CA TRP A 124 -4.90 -7.60 -7.33
C TRP A 124 -3.52 -7.95 -6.80
N TRP A 125 -2.94 -9.04 -7.32
CA TRP A 125 -1.61 -9.48 -6.96
C TRP A 125 -0.94 -10.22 -8.11
N ALA A 126 0.37 -10.28 -8.11
CA ALA A 126 1.12 -11.13 -9.03
C ALA A 126 2.42 -11.60 -8.41
N LYS A 127 2.92 -12.73 -8.93
CA LYS A 127 4.24 -13.27 -8.59
C LYS A 127 5.19 -13.13 -9.78
N PHE A 128 6.39 -12.66 -9.49
CA PHE A 128 7.47 -12.45 -10.45
C PHE A 128 8.71 -13.26 -10.01
N PRO A 129 9.63 -13.59 -10.92
CA PRO A 129 10.96 -14.04 -10.53
C PRO A 129 11.56 -13.01 -9.57
N ALA A 130 12.11 -13.47 -8.44
CA ALA A 130 12.81 -12.56 -7.55
C ALA A 130 14.07 -11.99 -8.21
N PRO A 131 14.29 -10.67 -8.15
CA PRO A 131 15.61 -10.13 -8.45
C PRO A 131 16.62 -10.59 -7.38
N GLY A 132 17.91 -10.49 -7.70
CA GLY A 132 19.01 -10.87 -6.79
C GLY A 132 18.94 -10.12 -5.45
N ILE A 133 19.48 -10.73 -4.39
CA ILE A 133 19.36 -10.25 -2.99
C ILE A 133 19.89 -8.82 -2.80
N GLU A 134 20.81 -8.40 -3.66
CA GLU A 134 21.38 -7.06 -3.74
C GLU A 134 20.37 -5.99 -4.20
N VAL A 135 19.34 -6.38 -4.95
CA VAL A 135 18.28 -5.46 -5.38
C VAL A 135 17.38 -5.13 -4.21
N LYS A 136 17.38 -3.85 -3.82
CA LYS A 136 16.60 -3.31 -2.70
C LYS A 136 15.38 -2.51 -3.14
N GLN A 137 15.33 -2.09 -4.41
CA GLN A 137 14.19 -1.41 -4.98
C GLN A 137 13.91 -1.87 -6.40
N VAL A 138 12.65 -1.75 -6.82
CA VAL A 138 12.20 -2.12 -8.16
C VAL A 138 11.21 -1.10 -8.69
N LYS A 139 10.98 -1.13 -10.00
CA LYS A 139 9.86 -0.44 -10.65
C LYS A 139 8.78 -1.47 -11.01
N LEU A 140 7.51 -1.10 -10.89
CA LEU A 140 6.39 -1.89 -11.36
C LEU A 140 5.67 -1.14 -12.48
N VAL A 141 5.47 -1.82 -13.60
CA VAL A 141 4.70 -1.32 -14.74
C VAL A 141 3.47 -2.20 -14.92
N LEU A 142 2.31 -1.56 -14.98
CA LEU A 142 1.05 -2.16 -15.39
C LEU A 142 0.45 -1.29 -16.51
N PRO A 143 -0.34 -1.87 -17.43
CA PRO A 143 -1.18 -1.07 -18.31
C PRO A 143 -2.10 -0.16 -17.50
N GLU A 144 -2.45 0.99 -18.06
CA GLU A 144 -3.54 1.84 -17.55
C GLU A 144 -3.28 2.47 -16.16
N VAL A 145 -2.10 2.26 -15.58
CA VAL A 145 -1.65 2.81 -14.29
C VAL A 145 -0.31 3.50 -14.50
N LEU A 146 -0.11 4.67 -13.89
CA LEU A 146 1.23 5.26 -13.86
C LEU A 146 2.23 4.28 -13.22
N PRO A 147 3.47 4.17 -13.73
CA PRO A 147 4.45 3.27 -13.13
C PRO A 147 4.72 3.60 -11.67
N PHE A 148 4.91 2.57 -10.86
CA PHE A 148 5.44 2.70 -9.51
C PHE A 148 6.97 2.63 -9.59
N GLU A 149 7.66 3.60 -9.02
CA GLU A 149 9.11 3.76 -9.11
C GLU A 149 9.74 3.54 -7.73
N ASP A 150 11.01 3.14 -7.66
CA ASP A 150 11.76 3.04 -6.38
C ASP A 150 11.03 2.29 -5.25
N ILE A 151 10.28 1.25 -5.62
CA ILE A 151 9.49 0.45 -4.68
C ILE A 151 10.45 -0.36 -3.79
N PRO A 152 10.43 -0.20 -2.46
CA PRO A 152 11.27 -1.00 -1.58
C PRO A 152 10.86 -2.48 -1.63
N VAL A 153 11.86 -3.37 -1.74
CA VAL A 153 11.67 -4.83 -1.68
C VAL A 153 11.90 -5.29 -0.24
N THR A 154 10.88 -5.93 0.36
CA THR A 154 10.98 -6.49 1.71
C THR A 154 11.26 -7.99 1.66
N ASP A 155 12.35 -8.44 2.27
CA ASP A 155 12.66 -9.88 2.40
C ASP A 155 11.80 -10.53 3.51
N LYS A 156 11.27 -11.74 3.27
CA LYS A 156 10.34 -12.49 4.17
C LYS A 156 10.63 -14.00 4.24
#